data_AF-A0A1F2SAE1-F1
#
_entry.id   AF-A0A1F2SAE1-F1
#
_cell.length_a   1.000
_cell.length_b   1.000
_cell.length_c   1.000
_cell.angle_alpha   90.00
_cell.angle_beta   90.00
_cell.angle_gamma   90.00
#
_symmetry.space_group_name_H-M   'P 1'
#
loop_
_entity.id
_entity.type
_entity.pdbx_description
1 polymer ?
#
loop_
_entity_poly.entity_id
_entity_poly.type
_entity_poly.pdbx_seq_one_letter_code
_entity_poly.pdbx_strand_id
1 'polypeptide(L)'
;MAGWGASIEAADRPALLEYLTSSFGLESPPGDAGADAGASLVRARCLVCHDLRLIEQQRLDLDGWRREVDKMIGWGALVTPEEKENIVNRLAERYGVRRPGAR
;
A
#
# COMPACT_ATOMS: atom_id res chain seq x y z
N MET A 1 15.11 -14.88 4.13
CA MET A 1 14.40 -15.47 5.29
C MET A 1 15.14 -16.73 5.75
N ALA A 2 16.29 -16.58 6.39
CA ALA A 2 17.01 -17.67 7.04
C ALA A 2 17.33 -17.18 8.45
N GLY A 3 16.60 -17.66 9.45
CA GLY A 3 16.73 -17.16 10.83
C GLY A 3 15.94 -17.92 11.90
N TRP A 4 15.26 -19.02 11.55
CA TRP A 4 14.45 -19.81 12.50
C TRP A 4 14.63 -21.33 12.33
N GLY A 5 15.84 -21.80 12.02
CA GLY A 5 16.23 -23.21 12.16
C GLY A 5 15.50 -24.26 11.28
N ALA A 6 14.56 -23.88 10.43
CA ALA A 6 13.90 -24.81 9.53
C ALA A 6 14.87 -25.22 8.41
N SER A 7 15.38 -26.46 8.48
CA SER A 7 16.07 -27.09 7.36
C SER A 7 15.03 -27.68 6.42
N ILE A 8 14.96 -27.14 5.20
CA ILE A 8 14.10 -27.66 4.14
C ILE A 8 15.04 -28.13 3.02
N GLU A 9 14.91 -29.39 2.63
CA GLU A 9 15.68 -29.93 1.53
C GLU A 9 15.30 -29.22 0.22
N ALA A 10 16.27 -29.05 -0.68
CA ALA A 10 16.04 -28.33 -1.93
C ALA A 10 14.93 -28.97 -2.78
N ALA A 11 14.76 -30.29 -2.67
CA ALA A 11 13.71 -31.05 -3.36
C ALA A 11 12.30 -30.78 -2.83
N ASP A 12 12.15 -30.40 -1.56
CA ASP A 12 10.84 -30.18 -0.92
C ASP A 12 10.34 -28.75 -1.09
N ARG A 13 11.23 -27.83 -1.47
CA ARG A 13 10.92 -26.42 -1.69
C ARG A 13 9.76 -26.19 -2.68
N PRO A 14 9.69 -26.85 -3.86
CA PRO A 14 8.60 -26.62 -4.81
C PRO A 14 7.23 -27.03 -4.24
N ALA A 15 7.16 -28.17 -3.56
CA ALA A 15 5.92 -28.64 -2.96
C ALA A 15 5.44 -27.73 -1.82
N LEU A 16 6.38 -27.20 -1.02
CA LEU A 16 6.07 -26.24 0.03
C LEU A 16 5.57 -24.91 -0.55
N LEU A 17 6.18 -24.42 -1.62
CA LEU A 17 5.74 -23.20 -2.31
C LEU A 17 4.33 -23.34 -2.88
N GLU A 18 4.03 -24.48 -3.50
CA GLU A 18 2.71 -24.79 -4.03
C GLU A 18 1.66 -24.81 -2.92
N TYR A 19 1.95 -25.53 -1.82
CA TYR A 19 1.04 -25.63 -0.68
C TYR A 19 0.78 -24.28 -0.04
N LEU A 20 1.81 -23.45 0.15
CA LEU A 20 1.66 -22.12 0.74
C LEU A 20 0.85 -21.19 -0.16
N THR A 21 1.10 -21.24 -1.47
CA THR A 21 0.35 -20.44 -2.46
C THR A 21 -1.11 -20.89 -2.53
N SER A 22 -1.38 -22.20 -2.52
CA SER A 22 -2.75 -22.72 -2.57
C SER A 22 -3.52 -22.54 -1.27
N SER A 23 -2.86 -22.65 -0.10
CA SER A 23 -3.54 -22.63 1.20
C SER A 23 -3.61 -21.24 1.82
N PHE A 24 -2.63 -20.39 1.51
CA PHE A 24 -2.48 -19.06 2.11
C PHE A 24 -2.20 -17.96 1.08
N GLY A 25 -2.22 -18.28 -0.21
CA GLY A 25 -2.21 -17.25 -1.24
C GLY A 25 -3.40 -16.34 -1.00
N LEU A 26 -3.14 -15.05 -0.83
CA LEU A 26 -4.19 -14.07 -1.00
C LEU A 26 -4.60 -14.20 -2.46
N GLU A 27 -5.82 -14.68 -2.69
CA GLU A 27 -6.43 -14.62 -4.00
C GLU A 27 -6.50 -13.14 -4.35
N SER A 28 -5.56 -12.68 -5.18
CA SER A 28 -5.58 -11.34 -5.73
C SER A 28 -6.74 -11.29 -6.72
N PRO A 29 -7.87 -10.63 -6.40
CA PRO A 29 -8.92 -10.48 -7.38
C PRO A 29 -8.32 -9.74 -8.58
N PRO A 30 -8.52 -10.18 -9.83
CA PRO A 30 -7.99 -9.49 -10.99
C PRO A 30 -8.55 -8.05 -11.04
N GLY A 31 -7.76 -7.09 -10.53
CA GLY A 31 -8.15 -5.69 -10.33
C GLY A 31 -7.31 -4.90 -9.30
N ASP A 32 -6.37 -5.54 -8.61
CA ASP A 32 -5.67 -5.05 -7.41
C ASP A 32 -4.20 -4.64 -7.60
N ALA A 33 -3.59 -4.90 -8.76
CA ALA A 33 -2.21 -4.47 -9.05
C ALA A 33 -1.99 -2.95 -8.83
N GLY A 34 -3.02 -2.12 -9.07
CA GLY A 34 -2.99 -0.67 -8.78
C GLY A 34 -3.23 -0.32 -7.31
N ALA A 35 -4.10 -1.07 -6.61
CA ALA A 35 -4.39 -0.86 -5.18
C ALA A 35 -3.19 -1.24 -4.30
N ASP A 36 -2.48 -2.30 -4.68
CA ASP A 36 -1.26 -2.76 -4.02
C ASP A 36 -0.06 -1.88 -4.32
N ALA A 37 0.04 -1.34 -5.55
CA ALA A 37 1.04 -0.34 -5.90
C ALA A 37 0.88 0.92 -5.04
N GLY A 38 -0.34 1.49 -4.95
CA GLY A 38 -0.60 2.67 -4.12
C GLY A 38 -0.34 2.42 -2.63
N ALA A 39 -0.78 1.27 -2.09
CA ALA A 39 -0.55 0.93 -0.68
C ALA A 39 0.95 0.74 -0.36
N SER A 40 1.70 0.11 -1.28
CA SER A 40 3.14 -0.08 -1.14
C SER A 40 3.90 1.24 -1.23
N LEU A 41 3.50 2.13 -2.14
CA LEU A 41 4.06 3.47 -2.26
C LEU A 41 3.81 4.30 -0.99
N VAL A 42 2.61 4.26 -0.39
CA VAL A 42 2.35 4.96 0.88
C VAL A 42 3.30 4.47 1.97
N ARG A 43 3.51 3.15 2.11
CA ARG A 43 4.45 2.61 3.10
C ARG A 43 5.89 3.04 2.82
N ALA A 44 6.32 2.98 1.57
CA ALA A 44 7.69 3.27 1.18
C ALA A 44 8.04 4.77 1.20
N ARG A 45 7.08 5.64 0.89
CA ARG A 45 7.32 7.09 0.70
C ARG A 45 6.86 7.94 1.87
N CYS A 46 5.75 7.60 2.52
CA CYS A 46 5.13 8.49 3.51
C CYS A 46 5.54 8.18 4.95
N LEU A 47 5.95 6.93 5.24
CA LEU A 47 6.28 6.50 6.61
C LEU A 47 7.74 6.70 7.01
N VAL A 48 8.53 7.36 6.16
CA VAL A 48 9.95 7.63 6.41
C VAL A 48 10.13 8.75 7.44
N CYS A 49 9.19 9.69 7.51
CA CYS A 49 9.31 10.88 8.37
C CYS A 49 8.32 10.89 9.54
N HIS A 50 7.15 10.25 9.41
CA HIS A 50 6.13 10.23 10.44
C HIS A 50 5.26 8.96 10.35
N ASP A 51 4.51 8.68 11.41
CA ASP A 51 3.66 7.50 11.49
C ASP A 51 2.39 7.57 10.61
N LEU A 52 1.83 6.41 10.29
CA LEU A 52 0.61 6.26 9.48
C LEU A 52 -0.61 6.92 10.14
N ARG A 53 -0.65 7.02 11.48
CA ARG A 53 -1.76 7.63 12.22
C ARG A 53 -2.08 9.05 11.78
N LEU A 54 -1.10 9.84 11.34
CA LEU A 54 -1.37 11.20 10.86
C LEU A 54 -2.19 11.21 9.56
N ILE A 55 -1.95 10.21 8.71
CA ILE A 55 -2.67 10.01 7.44
C ILE A 55 -4.08 9.47 7.73
N GLU A 56 -4.20 8.48 8.62
CA GLU A 56 -5.49 7.84 8.96
C GLU A 56 -6.51 8.78 9.60
N GLN A 57 -6.06 9.88 10.20
CA GLN A 57 -6.94 10.89 10.79
C GLN A 57 -7.59 11.80 9.75
N GLN A 58 -7.06 11.86 8.53
CA GLN A 58 -7.56 12.77 7.50
C GLN A 58 -8.80 12.21 6.80
N ARG A 59 -9.72 13.09 6.43
CA ARG A 59 -10.87 12.78 5.56
C ARG A 59 -10.93 13.83 4.47
N LEU A 60 -10.23 13.57 3.37
CA LEU A 60 -10.08 14.50 2.25
C LEU A 60 -10.65 13.88 0.99
N ASP A 61 -11.15 14.69 0.07
CA ASP A 61 -11.44 14.25 -1.30
C ASP A 61 -10.15 14.10 -2.12
N LEU A 62 -10.29 13.70 -3.38
CA LEU A 62 -9.15 13.46 -4.27
C LEU A 62 -8.24 14.70 -4.40
N ASP A 63 -8.84 15.87 -4.55
CA ASP A 63 -8.09 17.13 -4.68
C ASP A 63 -7.43 17.55 -3.37
N GLY A 64 -8.08 17.30 -2.23
CA GLY A 64 -7.50 17.49 -0.91
C GLY A 64 -6.27 16.61 -0.69
N TRP A 65 -6.36 15.33 -1.04
CA TRP A 65 -5.22 14.41 -0.96
C TRP A 65 -4.08 14.81 -1.89
N ARG A 66 -4.40 15.30 -3.10
CA ARG A 66 -3.40 15.80 -4.05
C ARG A 66 -2.59 16.96 -3.47
N ARG A 67 -3.26 17.93 -2.85
CA ARG A 67 -2.61 19.06 -2.15
C ARG A 67 -1.78 18.60 -0.95
N GLU A 68 -2.26 17.62 -0.19
CA GLU A 68 -1.55 17.10 0.97
C GLU A 68 -0.25 16.38 0.55
N VAL A 69 -0.30 15.57 -0.51
CA VAL A 69 0.90 14.91 -1.06
C VAL A 69 1.88 15.94 -1.64
N ASP A 70 1.40 16.98 -2.32
CA ASP A 70 2.26 18.08 -2.79
C ASP A 70 2.99 18.79 -1.63
N LYS A 71 2.29 19.00 -0.52
CA LYS A 71 2.90 19.56 0.69
C LYS A 71 3.99 18.65 1.24
N MET A 72 3.78 17.34 1.27
CA MET A 72 4.81 16.38 1.71
C MET A 72 6.03 16.40 0.78
N ILE A 73 5.82 16.48 -0.54
CA ILE A 73 6.91 16.61 -1.52
C ILE A 73 7.70 17.90 -1.25
N GLY A 74 7.01 19.02 -1.01
CA GLY A 74 7.64 20.28 -0.63
C GLY A 74 8.43 20.22 0.68
N TRP A 75 8.08 19.30 1.59
CA TRP A 75 8.82 19.03 2.83
C TRP A 75 9.92 17.98 2.67
N GLY A 76 10.13 17.45 1.47
CA GLY A 76 11.24 16.53 1.16
C GLY A 76 10.84 15.08 0.92
N ALA A 77 9.54 14.76 0.83
CA ALA A 77 9.12 13.42 0.40
C ALA A 77 9.54 13.15 -1.05
N LEU A 78 10.30 12.07 -1.26
CA LEU A 78 10.80 11.67 -2.58
C LEU A 78 9.72 10.87 -3.32
N VAL A 79 8.82 11.56 -3.99
CA VAL A 79 7.70 10.98 -4.76
C VAL A 79 7.73 11.51 -6.18
N THR A 80 7.71 10.63 -7.18
CA THR A 80 7.63 11.04 -8.59
C THR A 80 6.21 11.47 -8.97
N PRO A 81 6.01 12.20 -10.10
CA PRO A 81 4.67 12.57 -10.55
C PRO A 81 3.74 11.37 -10.78
N GLU A 82 4.26 10.24 -11.29
CA GLU A 82 3.48 9.02 -11.50
C GLU A 82 3.12 8.33 -10.18
N GLU A 83 4.08 8.24 -9.25
CA GLU A 83 3.83 7.68 -7.90
C GLU A 83 2.80 8.52 -7.13
N LYS A 84 2.84 9.85 -7.30
CA LYS A 84 1.89 10.77 -6.66
C LYS A 84 0.45 10.41 -7.01
N GLU A 85 0.13 10.17 -8.27
CA GLU A 85 -1.24 9.82 -8.68
C GLU A 85 -1.70 8.51 -8.02
N ASN A 86 -0.84 7.51 -8.00
CA ASN A 86 -1.13 6.22 -7.36
C ASN A 86 -1.34 6.36 -5.85
N ILE A 87 -0.53 7.18 -5.18
CA ILE A 87 -0.68 7.50 -3.75
C ILE A 87 -2.00 8.25 -3.51
N VAL A 88 -2.29 9.31 -4.27
CA VAL A 88 -3.49 10.13 -4.11
C VAL A 88 -4.75 9.30 -4.29
N ASN A 89 -4.81 8.47 -5.33
CA ASN A 89 -5.94 7.56 -5.57
C ASN A 89 -6.14 6.59 -4.40
N ARG A 90 -5.07 6.00 -3.88
CA ARG A 90 -5.15 5.08 -2.73
C ARG A 90 -5.62 5.78 -1.46
N LEU A 91 -5.11 6.98 -1.18
CA LEU A 91 -5.49 7.74 0.00
C LEU A 91 -6.94 8.20 -0.06
N ALA A 92 -7.42 8.62 -1.23
CA ALA A 92 -8.82 8.98 -1.44
C ALA A 92 -9.76 7.76 -1.38
N GLU A 93 -9.35 6.62 -1.92
CA GLU A 93 -10.11 5.37 -1.83
C GLU A 93 -10.29 4.95 -0.37
N ARG A 94 -9.22 4.96 0.42
CA ARG A 94 -9.21 4.41 1.79
C ARG A 94 -9.66 5.41 2.86
N TYR A 95 -9.30 6.69 2.70
CA TYR A 95 -9.50 7.74 3.69
C TYR A 95 -10.27 8.94 3.11
N GLY A 96 -11.00 8.71 2.02
CA GLY A 96 -11.87 9.70 1.40
C GLY A 96 -12.93 10.26 2.35
N VAL A 97 -13.41 11.47 2.08
CA VAL A 97 -14.71 11.89 2.63
C VAL A 97 -15.77 10.87 2.21
N ARG A 98 -16.58 10.38 3.17
CA ARG A 98 -17.70 9.50 2.80
C ARG A 98 -18.61 10.29 1.87
N ARG A 99 -18.89 9.74 0.69
CA ARG A 99 -19.93 10.32 -0.17
C ARG A 99 -21.22 10.38 0.65
N PRO A 100 -21.92 11.53 0.71
CA PRO A 100 -23.25 11.59 1.28
C PRO A 100 -24.12 10.54 0.58
N GLY A 101 -24.57 9.50 1.31
CA GLY A 101 -25.48 8.46 0.80
C GLY A 101 -24.94 7.03 0.72
N ALA A 102 -23.68 6.75 1.06
CA ALA A 102 -23.24 5.37 1.25
C ALA A 102 -23.72 4.86 2.64
N ARG A 103 -24.84 4.12 2.65
CA ARG A 103 -25.35 3.37 3.81
C ARG A 103 -24.66 2.02 3.92
#